data_AF-A0A2S2R7V5-F1
#
_entry.id   AF-A0A2S2R7V5-F1
#
_cell.length_a   1.000
_cell.length_b   1.000
_cell.length_c   1.000
_cell.angle_alpha   90.00
_cell.angle_beta   90.00
_cell.angle_gamma   90.00
#
_symmetry.space_group_name_H-M   'P 1'
#
loop_
_entity.id
_entity.type
_entity.pdbx_description
1 polymer ?
#
loop_
_entity_poly.entity_id
_entity_poly.type
_entity_poly.pdbx_seq_one_letter_code
_entity_poly.pdbx_strand_id
1 'polypeptide(L)'
;MYCTCFNCLRCAFNILYEIVQQSGSFNNIYLAYKFVLTLPCTQVTYERTFSKLKNIKTKLRSLISQDIMEALLMINIERDYVVDKEIVVNTIAKSSSELSRLLI
;
A
#
# COMPACT_ATOMS: atom_id res chain seq x y z
N MET A 1 20.45 -4.13 -6.60
CA MET A 1 20.31 -5.04 -7.76
C MET A 1 20.12 -4.17 -9.00
N TYR A 2 21.22 -3.74 -9.62
CA TYR A 2 21.21 -2.85 -10.78
C TYR A 2 21.02 -3.71 -12.03
N CYS A 3 19.95 -3.47 -12.78
CA CYS A 3 19.68 -4.21 -14.01
C CYS A 3 20.62 -3.67 -15.10
N THR A 4 21.40 -4.53 -15.76
CA THR A 4 22.35 -4.16 -16.83
C THR A 4 21.70 -4.13 -18.23
N CYS A 5 20.38 -4.15 -18.30
CA CYS A 5 19.61 -4.22 -19.56
C CYS A 5 19.21 -2.82 -20.05
N PHE A 6 19.78 -2.38 -21.18
CA PHE A 6 19.41 -1.12 -21.85
C PHE A 6 17.98 -1.09 -22.45
N ASN A 7 17.19 -2.15 -22.27
CA ASN A 7 15.88 -2.31 -22.92
C ASN A 7 14.71 -2.42 -21.93
N CYS A 8 14.92 -2.15 -20.65
CA CYS A 8 13.86 -2.21 -19.65
C CYS A 8 13.42 -0.81 -19.16
N LEU A 9 12.15 -0.71 -18.78
CA LEU A 9 11.53 0.51 -18.21
C LEU A 9 12.34 1.06 -17.02
N ARG A 10 12.97 0.19 -16.21
CA ARG A 10 13.81 0.58 -15.07
C ARG A 10 15.06 1.36 -15.50
N CYS A 11 15.75 0.90 -16.55
CA CYS A 11 16.96 1.55 -17.04
C CYS A 11 16.65 2.87 -17.76
N ALA A 12 15.57 2.90 -18.54
CA ALA A 12 15.07 4.13 -19.14
C ALA A 12 14.73 5.19 -18.07
N PHE A 13 14.10 4.78 -16.96
CA PHE A 13 13.81 5.67 -15.84
C PHE A 13 15.06 6.23 -15.16
N ASN A 14 16.10 5.41 -14.94
CA ASN A 14 17.35 5.88 -14.35
C ASN A 14 18.06 6.92 -15.23
N ILE A 15 18.08 6.72 -16.56
CA ILE A 15 18.66 7.69 -17.49
C ILE A 15 17.89 9.01 -17.44
N LEU A 16 16.55 8.95 -17.44
CA LEU A 16 15.71 10.15 -17.31
C LEU A 16 15.96 10.87 -15.99
N TYR A 17 16.13 10.14 -14.89
CA TYR A 17 16.46 10.72 -13.59
C TYR A 17 17.80 11.46 -13.61
N GLU A 18 18.84 10.86 -14.19
CA GLU A 18 20.16 11.50 -14.33
C GLU A 18 20.10 12.78 -15.19
N ILE A 19 19.38 12.75 -16.31
CA ILE A 19 19.21 13.92 -17.19
C ILE A 19 18.50 15.06 -16.45
N VAL A 20 17.41 14.77 -15.73
CA VAL A 20 16.69 15.78 -14.95
C VAL A 20 17.58 16.37 -13.85
N GLN A 21 18.37 15.54 -13.16
CA GLN A 21 19.27 15.99 -12.09
C GLN A 21 20.39 16.91 -12.61
N GLN A 22 20.92 16.66 -13.80
CA GLN A 22 22.02 17.43 -14.38
C GLN A 22 21.57 18.69 -15.14
N SER A 23 20.43 18.61 -15.84
CA SER A 23 20.03 19.66 -16.81
C SER A 23 18.69 20.33 -16.48
N GLY A 24 17.95 19.87 -15.46
CA GLY A 24 16.64 20.42 -15.06
C GLY A 24 15.54 20.30 -16.12
N SER A 25 15.85 19.68 -17.26
CA SER A 25 14.98 19.57 -18.42
C SER A 25 14.17 18.27 -18.37
N PHE A 26 13.04 18.20 -19.08
CA PHE A 26 12.19 17.01 -19.18
C PHE A 26 11.50 16.55 -17.87
N ASN A 27 11.32 17.45 -16.89
CA ASN A 27 10.64 17.14 -15.62
C ASN A 27 9.23 16.53 -15.81
N ASN A 28 8.47 17.01 -16.79
CA ASN A 28 7.14 16.47 -17.10
C ASN A 28 7.20 15.01 -17.58
N ILE A 29 8.22 14.65 -18.36
CA ILE A 29 8.42 13.28 -18.84
C ILE A 29 8.84 12.39 -17.68
N TYR A 30 9.74 12.85 -16.81
CA TYR A 30 10.12 12.13 -15.60
C TYR A 30 8.91 11.88 -14.67
N LEU A 31 8.07 12.88 -14.45
CA LEU A 31 6.84 12.73 -13.67
C LEU A 31 5.89 11.72 -14.31
N ALA A 32 5.63 11.81 -15.61
CA ALA A 32 4.79 10.85 -16.32
C ALA A 32 5.32 9.42 -16.20
N TYR A 33 6.63 9.24 -16.37
CA TYR A 33 7.27 7.93 -16.23
C TYR A 33 7.20 7.40 -14.80
N LYS A 34 7.39 8.28 -13.82
CA LYS A 34 7.21 7.95 -12.40
C LYS A 34 5.79 7.45 -12.13
N PHE A 35 4.77 8.14 -12.65
CA PHE A 35 3.37 7.71 -12.53
C PHE A 35 3.11 6.35 -13.19
N VAL A 36 3.62 6.13 -14.40
CA VAL A 36 3.46 4.83 -15.08
C VAL A 36 4.12 3.69 -14.30
N LEU A 37 5.25 3.95 -13.65
CA LEU A 37 5.93 2.96 -12.81
C LEU A 37 5.27 2.73 -11.44
N THR A 38 4.61 3.73 -10.86
CA THR A 38 3.80 3.53 -9.63
C THR A 38 2.42 2.96 -9.92
N LEU A 39 1.88 3.15 -11.12
CA LEU A 39 0.66 2.48 -11.52
C LEU A 39 0.91 0.98 -11.49
N PRO A 40 0.11 0.21 -10.72
CA PRO A 40 0.27 -1.22 -10.68
C PRO A 40 -0.04 -1.80 -12.06
N CYS A 41 0.99 -2.24 -12.80
CA CYS A 41 0.81 -2.85 -14.13
C CYS A 41 -0.05 -4.12 -14.09
N THR A 42 -0.24 -4.74 -12.93
CA THR A 42 -1.00 -5.99 -12.79
C THR A 42 -2.26 -5.78 -11.96
N GLN A 43 -3.35 -5.41 -12.64
CA GLN A 43 -4.72 -5.43 -12.12
C GLN A 43 -5.08 -6.74 -11.39
N VAL A 44 -4.43 -7.84 -11.80
CA VAL A 44 -4.58 -9.21 -11.27
C VAL A 44 -4.46 -9.29 -9.74
N THR A 45 -3.55 -8.52 -9.11
CA THR A 45 -3.36 -8.59 -7.66
C THR A 45 -4.59 -8.06 -6.92
N TYR A 46 -5.13 -6.92 -7.36
CA TYR A 46 -6.35 -6.37 -6.80
C TYR A 46 -7.55 -7.27 -7.06
N GLU A 47 -7.71 -7.79 -8.28
CA GLU A 47 -8.78 -8.73 -8.61
C GLU A 47 -8.75 -9.99 -7.75
N ARG A 48 -7.56 -10.55 -7.49
CA ARG A 48 -7.40 -11.69 -6.61
C ARG A 48 -7.82 -11.35 -5.17
N THR A 49 -7.47 -10.16 -4.68
CA THR A 49 -7.85 -9.70 -3.34
C THR A 49 -9.37 -9.46 -3.25
N PHE A 50 -9.98 -8.79 -4.22
CA PHE A 50 -11.42 -8.59 -4.28
C PHE A 50 -12.20 -9.90 -4.43
N SER A 51 -11.68 -10.87 -5.19
CA SER A 51 -12.26 -12.21 -5.30
C SER A 51 -12.29 -12.93 -3.94
N LYS A 52 -11.23 -12.81 -3.14
CA LYS A 52 -11.20 -13.33 -1.76
C LYS A 52 -12.22 -12.61 -0.87
N LEU A 53 -12.30 -11.29 -0.93
CA LEU A 53 -13.29 -10.51 -0.16
C LEU A 53 -14.73 -10.91 -0.54
N LYS A 54 -15.00 -11.09 -1.83
CA LYS A 54 -16.29 -11.58 -2.34
C LYS A 54 -16.62 -12.96 -1.78
N ASN A 55 -15.65 -13.88 -1.68
CA ASN A 55 -15.88 -15.17 -1.03
C ASN A 55 -16.23 -15.00 0.46
N ILE A 56 -15.53 -14.13 1.20
CA ILE A 56 -15.81 -13.89 2.62
C ILE A 56 -17.20 -13.31 2.82
N LYS A 57 -17.59 -12.30 2.03
CA LYS A 57 -18.91 -11.65 2.15
C LYS A 57 -20.04 -12.58 1.73
N THR A 58 -19.92 -13.15 0.53
CA THR A 58 -21.03 -13.83 -0.15
C THR A 58 -21.08 -15.33 0.15
N LYS A 59 -19.94 -16.05 0.12
CA LYS A 59 -19.94 -17.51 0.33
C LYS A 59 -20.09 -17.88 1.80
N LEU A 60 -19.45 -17.13 2.70
CA LEU A 60 -19.57 -17.37 4.14
C LEU A 60 -20.79 -16.66 4.76
N ARG A 61 -21.57 -15.91 3.96
CA ARG A 61 -22.72 -15.09 4.42
C ARG A 61 -22.37 -14.20 5.62
N SER A 62 -21.20 -13.58 5.56
CA SER A 62 -20.73 -12.72 6.64
C SER A 62 -21.58 -11.44 6.72
N LEU A 63 -21.97 -11.06 7.94
CA LEU A 63 -22.62 -9.78 8.25
C LEU A 63 -21.63 -8.61 8.39
N ILE A 64 -20.38 -8.79 7.95
CA ILE A 64 -19.35 -7.73 7.99
C ILE A 64 -19.80 -6.55 7.11
N SER A 65 -19.90 -5.37 7.73
CA SER A 65 -20.20 -4.12 7.04
C SER A 65 -19.06 -3.73 6.10
N GLN A 66 -19.37 -2.84 5.15
CA GLN A 66 -18.36 -2.37 4.19
C GLN A 66 -17.19 -1.67 4.91
N ASP A 67 -17.47 -0.86 5.92
CA ASP A 67 -16.47 -0.10 6.68
C ASP A 67 -15.46 -1.02 7.38
N ILE A 68 -15.96 -2.10 8.01
CA ILE A 68 -15.09 -3.08 8.67
C ILE A 68 -14.26 -3.85 7.63
N MET A 69 -14.86 -4.21 6.49
CA MET A 69 -14.13 -4.89 5.42
C MET A 69 -13.01 -4.03 4.84
N GLU A 70 -13.25 -2.73 4.66
CA GLU A 70 -12.26 -1.77 4.19
C GLU A 70 -11.12 -1.60 5.21
N ALA A 71 -11.44 -1.46 6.50
CA ALA A 71 -10.43 -1.41 7.56
C ALA A 71 -9.57 -2.69 7.59
N LEU A 72 -10.17 -3.87 7.45
CA LEU A 72 -9.44 -5.15 7.39
C LEU A 72 -8.55 -5.24 6.14
N LEU A 73 -9.01 -4.73 5.00
CA LEU A 73 -8.22 -4.67 3.79
C LEU A 73 -7.00 -3.77 3.97
N MET A 74 -7.19 -2.59 4.58
CA MET A 74 -6.08 -1.67 4.88
C MET A 74 -5.03 -2.34 5.78
N ILE A 75 -5.45 -3.02 6.85
CA ILE A 75 -4.55 -3.80 7.71
C ILE A 75 -3.83 -4.90 6.90
N ASN A 76 -4.51 -5.52 5.93
CA ASN A 76 -3.90 -6.56 5.09
C ASN A 76 -2.89 -6.01 4.06
N ILE A 77 -3.10 -4.80 3.56
CA ILE A 77 -2.17 -4.15 2.64
C ILE A 77 -0.91 -3.72 3.41
N GLU A 78 -1.10 -3.14 4.59
CA GLU A 78 -0.01 -2.61 5.44
C GLU A 78 0.59 -3.66 6.39
N ARG A 79 0.52 -4.95 6.05
CA ARG A 79 0.99 -6.04 6.93
C ARG A 79 2.47 -5.96 7.33
N ASP A 80 3.28 -5.36 6.47
CA ASP A 80 4.72 -5.22 6.69
C ASP A 80 5.06 -3.95 7.51
N TYR A 81 4.06 -3.12 7.83
CA TYR A 81 4.24 -1.95 8.65
C TYR A 81 4.36 -2.35 10.13
N VAL A 82 5.54 -2.12 10.71
CA VAL A 82 5.81 -2.42 12.12
C VAL A 82 5.24 -1.30 12.98
N VAL A 83 4.12 -1.58 13.64
CA VAL A 83 3.52 -0.67 14.63
C VAL A 83 4.09 -0.96 16.01
N ASP A 84 4.48 0.09 16.74
CA ASP A 84 4.84 -0.04 18.15
C ASP A 84 3.62 -0.46 18.98
N LYS A 85 3.73 -1.63 19.60
CA LYS A 85 2.66 -2.23 20.40
C LYS A 85 2.30 -1.38 21.61
N GLU A 86 3.27 -0.70 22.22
CA GLU A 86 3.02 0.13 23.40
C GLU A 86 2.18 1.35 23.03
N ILE A 87 2.45 1.95 21.86
CA ILE A 87 1.66 3.09 21.36
C ILE A 87 0.22 2.65 21.11
N VAL A 88 0.00 1.48 20.50
CA VAL A 88 -1.33 0.96 20.22
C VAL A 88 -2.10 0.69 21.51
N VAL A 89 -1.48 0.00 22.47
CA VAL A 89 -2.11 -0.31 23.77
C VAL A 89 -2.49 0.97 24.51
N ASN A 90 -1.58 1.94 24.60
CA ASN A 90 -1.85 3.22 25.24
C ASN A 90 -2.96 4.01 24.53
N THR A 91 -3.04 3.93 23.21
CA THR A 91 -4.08 4.61 22.43
C THR A 91 -5.45 3.98 22.67
N ILE A 92 -5.53 2.65 22.68
CA ILE A 92 -6.78 1.91 22.93
C ILE A 92 -7.21 2.08 24.39
N ALA A 93 -6.27 2.04 25.33
CA ALA A 93 -6.56 2.25 26.76
C ALA A 93 -7.19 3.62 27.01
N LYS A 94 -6.75 4.68 26.31
CA LYS A 94 -7.33 6.03 26.42
C LYS A 94 -8.73 6.16 25.81
N SER A 95 -9.22 5.19 25.04
CA SER A 95 -10.53 5.27 24.39
C SER A 95 -11.72 5.08 25.36
N SER A 96 -11.50 4.44 26.51
CA SER A 96 -12.53 4.18 27.52
C SER A 96 -11.94 4.08 28.92
N SER A 97 -12.68 4.54 29.93
CA SER A 97 -12.29 4.42 31.34
C SER A 97 -12.08 2.96 31.76
N GLU A 98 -12.88 2.04 31.22
CA GLU A 98 -12.77 0.61 31.53
C GLU A 98 -11.51 -0.02 30.91
N LEU A 99 -11.20 0.35 29.67
CA LEU A 99 -10.01 -0.14 28.98
C LEU A 99 -8.74 0.44 29.59
N SER A 100 -8.77 1.70 30.03
CA SER A 100 -7.68 2.30 30.77
C SER A 100 -7.35 1.56 32.05
N ARG A 101 -8.35 1.01 32.75
CA ARG A 101 -8.14 0.28 34.01
C ARG A 101 -7.59 -1.13 33.81
N LEU A 102 -7.84 -1.73 32.65
CA LEU A 102 -7.49 -3.13 32.36
C LEU A 102 -6.16 -3.28 31.62
N LEU A 103 -5.76 -2.27 30.84
CA LEU A 103 -4.61 -2.34 29.95
C LEU A 103 -3.39 -1.53 30.43
N ILE A 104 -3.60 -0.58 31.35
CA ILE A 104 -2.55 0.24 31.99
C ILE A 104 -2.54 -0.10 33.48
#